data_AF-A0A2A2GC17-F1
#
_entry.id   AF-A0A2A2GC17-F1
#
_cell.length_a   1.000
_cell.length_b   1.000
_cell.length_c   1.000
_cell.angle_alpha   90.00
_cell.angle_beta   90.00
_cell.angle_gamma   90.00
#
_symmetry.space_group_name_H-M   'P 1'
#
loop_
_entity.id
_entity.type
_entity.pdbx_description
1 polymer ?
#
loop_
_entity_poly.entity_id
_entity_poly.type
_entity_poly.pdbx_seq_one_letter_code
_entity_poly.pdbx_strand_id
1 'polypeptide(L)'
;MYILLDIGFIIFHTVLILFNLFGWIWKATRRWNLATLLFTAFSWFILGIWYGFGYCPCTDWHWQVRRELGYTEMPTSYIEFLVELLTGLDFSTALVDTATAILFFMALLISIYVNFRDFEKKPIAE
;
A
#
# COMPACT_ATOMS: atom_id res chain seq x y z
N MET A 1 -20.71 -2.26 -14.40
CA MET A 1 -20.46 -2.46 -12.97
C MET A 1 -18.98 -2.68 -12.68
N TYR A 2 -18.32 -3.66 -13.30
CA TYR A 2 -16.89 -3.93 -13.08
C TYR A 2 -15.93 -2.79 -13.45
N ILE A 3 -16.23 -1.96 -14.46
CA ILE A 3 -15.42 -0.78 -14.80
C ILE A 3 -15.37 0.23 -13.63
N LEU A 4 -16.48 0.44 -12.92
CA LEU A 4 -16.50 1.33 -11.75
C LEU A 4 -15.65 0.76 -10.61
N LEU A 5 -15.62 -0.57 -10.46
CA LEU A 5 -14.78 -1.25 -9.48
C LEU A 5 -13.30 -1.15 -9.85
N ASP A 6 -12.93 -1.33 -11.11
CA ASP A 6 -11.54 -1.18 -11.61
C ASP A 6 -11.01 0.23 -11.33
N ILE A 7 -11.74 1.27 -11.76
CA ILE A 7 -11.40 2.67 -11.46
C ILE A 7 -11.34 2.91 -9.95
N GLY A 8 -12.31 2.37 -9.21
CA GLY A 8 -12.37 2.47 -7.75
C GLY A 8 -11.12 1.87 -7.08
N PHE A 9 -10.67 0.70 -7.51
CA PHE A 9 -9.46 0.07 -6.99
C PHE A 9 -8.19 0.84 -7.37
N ILE A 10 -8.09 1.38 -8.57
CA ILE A 10 -6.97 2.23 -8.99
C ILE A 10 -6.87 3.46 -8.07
N ILE A 11 -7.98 4.18 -7.88
CA ILE A 11 -8.02 5.37 -7.01
C ILE A 11 -7.72 4.99 -5.57
N PHE A 12 -8.39 3.95 -5.04
CA PHE A 12 -8.23 3.50 -3.67
C PHE A 12 -6.77 3.13 -3.37
N HIS A 13 -6.14 2.30 -4.21
CA HIS A 13 -4.75 1.91 -3.99
C HIS A 13 -3.80 3.10 -4.12
N THR A 14 -4.01 3.98 -5.10
CA THR A 14 -3.17 5.18 -5.26
C THR A 14 -3.24 6.06 -4.01
N VAL A 15 -4.44 6.31 -3.50
CA VAL A 15 -4.65 7.07 -2.25
C VAL A 15 -4.05 6.34 -1.06
N LEU A 16 -4.22 5.03 -0.95
CA LEU A 16 -3.66 4.23 0.14
C LEU A 16 -2.13 4.25 0.15
N ILE A 17 -1.49 4.16 -1.02
CA ILE A 17 -0.03 4.24 -1.16
C ILE A 17 0.45 5.62 -0.72
N LEU A 18 -0.13 6.69 -1.25
CA LEU A 18 0.24 8.07 -0.86
C LEU A 18 0.00 8.30 0.64
N PHE A 19 -1.10 7.79 1.17
CA PHE A 19 -1.40 7.88 2.60
C PHE A 19 -0.41 7.08 3.44
N ASN A 20 0.03 5.90 3.02
CA ASN A 20 1.06 5.13 3.71
C ASN A 20 2.41 5.87 3.70
N LEU A 21 2.79 6.47 2.57
CA LEU A 21 4.06 7.19 2.42
C LEU A 21 4.12 8.52 3.17
N PHE A 22 3.00 9.27 3.26
CA PHE A 22 3.00 10.65 3.76
C PHE A 22 2.05 10.91 4.93
N GLY A 23 1.18 9.97 5.28
CA GLY A 23 0.15 10.13 6.32
C GLY A 23 0.71 10.32 7.74
N TRP A 24 1.99 10.04 7.98
CA TRP A 24 2.66 10.30 9.25
C TRP A 24 3.00 11.79 9.47
N ILE A 25 2.97 12.62 8.42
CA ILE A 25 3.33 14.05 8.50
C ILE A 25 2.37 14.79 9.44
N TRP A 26 1.04 14.65 9.23
CA TRP A 26 0.04 15.34 10.03
C TRP A 26 -0.30 14.59 11.32
N LYS A 27 -0.32 15.32 12.45
CA LYS A 27 -0.60 14.74 13.77
C LYS A 27 -1.96 14.02 13.85
N ALA A 28 -2.98 14.55 13.16
CA ALA A 28 -4.32 13.97 13.14
C ALA A 28 -4.37 12.58 12.47
N THR A 29 -3.50 12.31 11.50
CA THR A 29 -3.52 11.09 10.68
C THR A 29 -2.49 10.06 11.12
N ARG A 30 -1.52 10.39 11.97
CA ARG A 30 -0.42 9.50 12.42
C ARG A 30 -0.87 8.11 12.89
N ARG A 31 -1.91 8.05 13.71
CA ARG A 31 -2.42 6.77 14.23
C ARG A 31 -3.05 5.93 13.13
N TRP A 32 -3.81 6.57 12.24
CA TRP A 32 -4.42 5.92 11.10
C TRP A 32 -3.39 5.44 10.08
N ASN A 33 -2.37 6.26 9.80
CA ASN A 33 -1.24 5.89 8.94
C ASN A 33 -0.46 4.69 9.51
N LEU A 34 -0.18 4.67 10.82
CA LEU A 34 0.45 3.51 11.43
C LEU A 34 -0.44 2.27 11.32
N ALA A 35 -1.75 2.40 11.57
CA ALA A 35 -2.69 1.28 11.42
C ALA A 35 -2.70 0.73 9.98
N THR A 36 -2.77 1.59 8.96
CA THR A 36 -2.76 1.15 7.56
C THR A 36 -1.44 0.49 7.18
N LEU A 37 -0.30 1.04 7.61
CA LEU A 37 1.02 0.42 7.40
C LEU A 37 1.10 -0.97 8.08
N LEU A 38 0.57 -1.11 9.29
CA LEU A 38 0.54 -2.41 9.99
C LEU A 38 -0.39 -3.41 9.29
N PHE A 39 -1.54 -2.98 8.77
CA PHE A 39 -2.40 -3.86 7.96
C PHE A 39 -1.73 -4.27 6.65
N THR A 40 -1.02 -3.37 5.98
CA THR A 40 -0.22 -3.70 4.80
C THR A 40 0.89 -4.69 5.15
N ALA A 41 1.65 -4.45 6.23
CA ALA A 41 2.66 -5.38 6.70
C ALA A 41 2.06 -6.75 7.04
N PHE A 42 0.95 -6.78 7.77
CA PHE A 42 0.23 -8.01 8.08
C PHE A 42 -0.11 -8.77 6.80
N SER A 43 -0.63 -8.09 5.78
CA SER A 43 -0.94 -8.71 4.51
C SER A 43 0.32 -9.29 3.83
N TRP A 44 1.41 -8.53 3.79
CA TRP A 44 2.63 -8.94 3.09
C TRP A 44 3.38 -10.08 3.79
N PHE A 45 3.44 -10.07 5.12
CA PHE A 45 4.24 -11.01 5.90
C PHE A 45 3.44 -12.18 6.44
N ILE A 46 2.18 -11.98 6.83
CA ILE A 46 1.36 -13.05 7.40
C ILE A 46 0.61 -13.74 6.27
N LEU A 47 -0.22 -13.01 5.51
CA LEU A 47 -0.91 -13.63 4.37
C LEU A 47 0.07 -14.07 3.28
N GLY A 48 1.17 -13.34 3.11
CA GLY A 48 2.22 -13.70 2.15
C GLY A 48 2.94 -15.02 2.42
N ILE A 49 2.83 -15.61 3.62
CA ILE A 49 3.33 -16.98 3.86
C ILE A 49 2.60 -18.01 2.98
N TRP A 50 1.31 -17.79 2.71
CA TRP A 50 0.50 -18.70 1.89
C TRP A 50 0.41 -18.24 0.43
N TYR A 51 0.36 -16.93 0.19
CA TYR A 51 0.06 -16.37 -1.13
C TYR A 51 1.25 -15.70 -1.84
N GLY A 52 2.40 -15.59 -1.17
CA GLY A 52 3.62 -14.96 -1.71
C GLY A 52 3.94 -13.60 -1.08
N PHE A 53 5.23 -13.25 -1.06
CA PHE A 53 5.68 -11.98 -0.50
C PHE A 53 5.06 -10.78 -1.25
N GLY A 54 4.59 -9.78 -0.52
CA GLY A 54 3.93 -8.59 -1.11
C GLY A 54 2.44 -8.77 -1.36
N TYR A 55 1.85 -9.90 -0.97
CA TYR A 55 0.43 -10.19 -1.15
C TYR A 55 -0.50 -9.14 -0.52
N CYS A 56 -1.54 -8.74 -1.25
CA CYS A 56 -2.59 -7.83 -0.78
C CYS A 56 -3.99 -8.31 -1.24
N PRO A 57 -4.94 -8.55 -0.32
CA PRO A 57 -6.32 -8.91 -0.67
C PRO A 57 -7.00 -7.92 -1.61
N CYS A 58 -6.67 -6.63 -1.51
CA CYS A 58 -7.23 -5.60 -2.38
C CYS A 58 -6.69 -5.71 -3.82
N THR A 59 -5.41 -6.03 -3.97
CA THR A 59 -4.79 -6.31 -5.28
C THR A 59 -5.39 -7.56 -5.90
N ASP A 60 -5.53 -8.63 -5.13
CA ASP A 60 -6.13 -9.88 -5.56
C ASP A 60 -7.56 -9.71 -6.06
N TRP A 61 -8.36 -8.94 -5.32
CA TRP A 61 -9.72 -8.65 -5.72
C TRP A 61 -9.74 -7.76 -6.97
N HIS A 62 -8.85 -6.77 -7.07
CA HIS A 62 -8.75 -5.96 -8.26
C HIS A 62 -8.39 -6.82 -9.50
N TRP A 63 -7.49 -7.80 -9.36
CA TRP A 63 -7.18 -8.77 -10.40
C TRP A 63 -8.36 -9.64 -10.79
N GLN A 64 -9.23 -10.03 -9.85
CA GLN A 64 -10.48 -10.71 -10.18
C GLN A 64 -11.40 -9.81 -11.01
N VAL A 65 -11.58 -8.54 -10.61
CA VAL A 65 -12.38 -7.57 -11.36
C VAL A 65 -11.86 -7.37 -12.78
N ARG A 66 -10.54 -7.26 -12.96
CA ARG A 66 -9.92 -7.10 -14.28
C ARG A 66 -10.07 -8.34 -15.15
N ARG A 67 -10.00 -9.55 -14.58
CA ARG A 67 -10.31 -10.79 -15.32
C ARG A 67 -11.75 -10.81 -15.84
N GLU A 68 -12.72 -10.37 -15.03
CA GLU A 68 -14.12 -10.23 -15.46
C GLU A 68 -14.31 -9.19 -16.58
N LEU A 69 -13.38 -8.24 -16.71
CA LEU A 69 -13.32 -7.28 -17.81
C LEU A 69 -12.60 -7.81 -19.05
N GLY A 70 -12.08 -9.04 -19.01
CA GLY A 70 -11.39 -9.70 -20.12
C GLY A 70 -9.87 -9.47 -20.17
N TYR A 71 -9.27 -8.87 -19.13
CA TYR A 71 -7.81 -8.74 -19.04
C TYR A 71 -7.19 -10.06 -18.54
N THR A 72 -6.35 -10.69 -19.37
CA THR A 72 -5.71 -11.97 -19.05
C THR A 72 -4.24 -11.85 -18.71
N GLU A 73 -3.53 -10.94 -19.39
CA GLU A 73 -2.13 -10.62 -19.11
C GLU A 73 -2.09 -9.42 -18.13
N MET A 74 -1.68 -9.67 -16.89
CA MET A 74 -1.51 -8.64 -15.88
C MET A 74 -0.11 -8.73 -15.28
N PRO A 75 0.56 -7.59 -15.01
CA PRO A 75 1.85 -7.58 -14.34
C PRO A 75 1.78 -8.31 -13.00
N THR A 76 2.87 -8.99 -12.66
CA THR A 76 2.98 -9.70 -11.38
C THR A 76 3.01 -8.73 -10.19
N SER A 77 3.61 -7.56 -10.38
CA SER A 77 3.64 -6.48 -9.39
C SER A 77 2.52 -5.47 -9.62
N TYR A 78 1.74 -5.22 -8.58
CA TYR A 78 0.67 -4.23 -8.64
C TYR A 78 1.20 -2.80 -8.77
N ILE A 79 2.36 -2.51 -8.17
CA ILE A 79 2.95 -1.18 -8.24
C ILE A 79 3.52 -0.94 -9.64
N GLU A 80 4.11 -1.95 -10.27
CA GLU A 80 4.52 -1.88 -11.68
C GLU A 80 3.33 -1.50 -12.56
N PHE A 81 2.22 -2.24 -12.43
CA PHE A 81 0.98 -1.93 -13.12
C PHE A 81 0.49 -0.49 -12.89
N LEU A 82 0.48 -0.01 -11.64
CA LEU A 82 0.05 1.36 -11.36
C LEU A 82 1.00 2.41 -11.93
N VAL A 83 2.31 2.18 -11.88
CA VAL A 83 3.30 3.12 -12.41
C VAL A 83 3.18 3.20 -13.92
N GLU A 84 3.10 2.06 -14.62
CA GLU A 84 2.90 2.02 -16.06
C GLU A 84 1.58 2.70 -16.45
N LEU A 85 0.47 2.38 -15.74
CA LEU A 85 -0.83 2.97 -16.00
C LEU A 85 -0.86 4.50 -15.82
N LEU A 86 -0.21 5.01 -14.76
CA LEU A 86 -0.26 6.43 -14.41
C LEU A 86 0.78 7.29 -15.13
N THR A 87 1.93 6.72 -15.47
CA THR A 87 3.07 7.47 -16.04
C THR A 87 3.38 7.10 -17.48
N GLY A 88 2.93 5.93 -17.95
CA GLY A 88 3.29 5.36 -19.25
C GLY A 88 4.72 4.82 -19.30
N LEU A 89 5.43 4.76 -18.18
CA LEU A 89 6.81 4.28 -18.09
C LEU A 89 6.84 2.80 -17.67
N ASP A 90 7.58 2.00 -18.45
CA ASP A 90 7.88 0.61 -18.13
C ASP A 90 9.17 0.54 -17.30
N PHE A 91 9.03 0.14 -16.04
CA PHE A 91 10.14 -0.12 -15.13
C PHE A 91 10.20 -1.60 -14.82
N SER A 92 11.42 -2.15 -14.76
CA SER A 92 11.61 -3.55 -14.38
C SER A 92 10.95 -3.85 -13.02
N THR A 93 10.19 -4.95 -12.93
CA THR A 93 9.54 -5.44 -11.70
C THR A 93 10.48 -5.40 -10.49
N ALA A 94 11.74 -5.84 -10.65
CA ALA A 94 12.72 -5.85 -9.58
C ALA A 94 13.03 -4.46 -9.00
N LEU A 95 13.12 -3.42 -9.85
CA LEU A 95 13.33 -2.04 -9.41
C LEU A 95 12.13 -1.55 -8.61
N VAL A 96 10.92 -1.76 -9.15
CA VAL A 96 9.68 -1.29 -8.54
C VAL A 96 9.43 -1.97 -7.20
N ASP A 97 9.61 -3.28 -7.13
CA ASP A 97 9.41 -4.05 -5.89
C ASP A 97 10.43 -3.67 -4.82
N THR A 98 11.71 -3.50 -5.21
CA THR A 98 12.77 -3.05 -4.29
C THR A 98 12.48 -1.64 -3.77
N ALA A 99 12.10 -0.71 -4.66
CA ALA A 99 11.74 0.64 -4.27
C ALA A 99 10.51 0.65 -3.34
N THR A 100 9.49 -0.14 -3.65
CA THR A 100 8.27 -0.25 -2.83
C THR A 100 8.60 -0.75 -1.43
N ALA A 101 9.40 -1.82 -1.31
CA ALA A 101 9.80 -2.35 -0.01
C ALA A 101 10.59 -1.32 0.80
N ILE A 102 11.60 -0.68 0.20
CA ILE A 102 12.43 0.34 0.86
C ILE A 102 11.57 1.51 1.36
N LEU A 103 10.73 2.08 0.49
CA LEU A 103 9.85 3.20 0.83
C LEU A 103 8.84 2.82 1.91
N PHE A 104 8.27 1.62 1.83
CA PHE A 104 7.34 1.10 2.83
C PHE A 104 7.99 0.99 4.22
N PHE A 105 9.17 0.37 4.31
CA PHE A 105 9.87 0.22 5.59
C PHE A 105 10.32 1.56 6.16
N MET A 106 10.80 2.49 5.32
CA MET A 106 11.11 3.84 5.79
C MET A 106 9.87 4.55 6.35
N ALA A 107 8.75 4.50 5.64
CA ALA A 107 7.49 5.08 6.11
C ALA A 107 7.00 4.44 7.41
N LEU A 108 7.11 3.11 7.56
CA LEU A 108 6.79 2.39 8.79
C LEU A 108 7.66 2.82 9.96
N LEU A 109 8.98 2.89 9.79
CA LEU A 109 9.90 3.31 10.84
C LEU A 109 9.64 4.77 11.28
N ILE A 110 9.43 5.67 10.32
CA ILE A 110 9.09 7.07 10.62
C ILE A 110 7.75 7.14 11.35
N SER A 111 6.72 6.43 10.87
CA SER A 111 5.39 6.41 11.47
C SER A 111 5.41 5.90 12.91
N ILE A 112 6.16 4.81 13.15
CA ILE A 112 6.43 4.27 14.49
C ILE A 112 7.06 5.35 15.37
N TYR A 113 8.16 5.95 14.93
CA TYR A 113 8.89 6.98 15.69
C TYR A 113 8.00 8.18 16.06
N VAL A 114 7.24 8.74 15.11
CA VAL A 114 6.40 9.91 15.39
C VAL A 114 5.22 9.57 16.30
N ASN A 115 4.66 8.36 16.23
CA ASN A 115 3.59 7.91 17.12
C ASN A 115 4.11 7.68 18.54
N PHE A 116 5.29 7.07 18.70
CA PHE A 116 5.93 6.90 20.01
C PHE A 116 6.26 8.26 20.65
N ARG A 117 6.87 9.18 19.90
CA ARG A 117 7.16 10.54 20.38
C ARG A 117 5.90 11.30 20.82
N ASP A 118 4.79 11.12 20.12
CA ASP A 118 3.52 11.76 20.46
C ASP A 118 2.86 11.13 21.70
N PHE A 119 3.12 9.84 21.96
CA PHE A 119 2.67 9.15 23.17
C PHE A 119 3.39 9.67 24.41
N GLU A 120 4.72 9.82 24.35
CA GLU A 120 5.55 10.38 25.44
C GLU A 120 5.20 11.83 25.79
N LYS A 121 4.70 12.60 24.82
CA LYS A 121 4.28 13.99 25.02
C LYS A 121 2.87 14.15 25.61
N LYS A 122 2.10 13.07 25.79
CA LYS A 122 0.86 13.16 26.56
C LYS A 122 1.24 13.17 28.04
N PRO A 123 0.93 14.25 28.80
CA PRO A 123 1.03 14.17 30.24
C PRO A 123 0.15 13.02 30.69
N ILE A 124 0.65 12.19 31.60
CA ILE A 124 -0.19 11.28 32.39
C ILE A 124 -1.22 12.20 33.04
N ALA A 125 -2.47 12.16 32.56
CA ALA A 125 -3.55 12.82 33.24
C ALA A 125 -3.73 12.06 34.56
N GLU A 126 -3.37 12.71 35.67
CA GLU A 126 -3.74 12.34 37.04
C GLU A 126 -5.26 12.24 37.20
#